data_AF-A0A5Q4EMH2-F1
#
_entry.id   AF-A0A5Q4EMH2-F1
#
_cell.length_a   1.000
_cell.length_b   1.000
_cell.length_c   1.000
_cell.angle_alpha   90.00
_cell.angle_beta   90.00
_cell.angle_gamma   90.00
#
_symmetry.space_group_name_H-M   'P 1'
#
loop_
_entity.id
_entity.type
_entity.pdbx_description
1 polymer ?
#
loop_
_entity_poly.entity_id
_entity_poly.type
_entity_poly.pdbx_seq_one_letter_code
_entity_poly.pdbx_strand_id
1 'polypeptide(L)'
;MTRTKRTRLIGLALLLTGAALLAVSLLAMSQRLEGHYAEADAPRWSVQPIFDQTFVHAGRKGAVHAAPEAAAPSITIEWGESSVRLPVTGRDDARLPQLLQHQEWLRVLRLAEVKGDQKQLEEGLQSGAIVPRLVVVARAPAPGHDPETWGQARYKDWKYTFLELKADGSIERSEQNYRALANQPHTWEFVAAMNVTPSLHTPAMRASSPMSYPNYGPIRSAIGAMGWTWPVAGLSVLLTSTGLLIVGSTFVAKVSRWE
;
A
#
# COMPACT_ATOMS: atom_id res chain seq x y z
N MET A 1 -46.17 39.37 -7.54
CA MET A 1 -44.87 38.78 -7.96
C MET A 1 -45.11 37.92 -9.20
N THR A 2 -44.41 38.16 -10.32
CA THR A 2 -44.63 37.39 -11.57
C THR A 2 -44.16 35.93 -11.42
N ARG A 3 -44.76 35.01 -12.19
CA ARG A 3 -44.39 33.58 -12.21
C ARG A 3 -42.88 33.40 -12.44
N THR A 4 -42.28 34.19 -13.34
CA THR A 4 -40.83 34.18 -13.61
C THR A 4 -39.98 34.58 -12.40
N LYS A 5 -40.41 35.58 -11.62
CA LYS A 5 -39.71 35.98 -10.38
C LYS A 5 -39.76 34.85 -9.34
N ARG A 6 -40.91 34.16 -9.20
CA ARG A 6 -41.05 32.98 -8.33
C ARG A 6 -40.12 31.85 -8.74
N THR A 7 -40.12 31.45 -10.01
CA THR A 7 -39.25 30.38 -10.52
C THR A 7 -37.77 30.70 -10.33
N ARG A 8 -37.36 31.94 -10.60
CA ARG A 8 -35.97 32.37 -10.40
C ARG A 8 -35.56 32.35 -8.93
N LEU A 9 -36.43 32.79 -8.03
CA LEU A 9 -36.17 32.72 -6.59
C LEU A 9 -36.04 31.28 -6.10
N ILE A 10 -36.89 30.36 -6.58
CA ILE A 10 -36.78 28.93 -6.26
C ILE A 10 -35.46 28.35 -6.77
N GLY A 11 -35.09 28.63 -8.02
CA GLY A 11 -33.82 28.15 -8.58
C GLY A 11 -32.60 28.69 -7.83
N LEU A 12 -32.61 29.99 -7.47
CA LEU A 12 -31.56 30.59 -6.66
C LEU A 12 -31.50 29.98 -5.26
N ALA A 13 -32.65 29.76 -4.60
CA ALA A 13 -32.68 29.14 -3.29
C ALA A 13 -32.09 27.72 -3.32
N LEU A 14 -32.49 26.89 -4.29
CA LEU A 14 -31.93 25.54 -4.46
C LEU A 14 -30.44 25.56 -4.74
N LEU A 15 -29.98 26.48 -5.61
CA LEU A 15 -28.57 26.64 -5.94
C LEU A 15 -27.75 27.01 -4.70
N LEU A 16 -28.18 28.01 -3.94
CA LEU A 16 -27.47 28.49 -2.76
C LEU A 16 -27.49 27.47 -1.63
N THR A 17 -28.64 26.83 -1.37
CA THR A 17 -28.74 25.76 -0.36
C THR A 17 -27.89 24.55 -0.76
N GLY A 18 -27.94 24.12 -2.02
CA GLY A 18 -27.09 23.03 -2.52
C GLY A 18 -25.60 23.36 -2.38
N ALA A 19 -25.18 24.56 -2.76
CA ALA A 19 -23.78 24.98 -2.64
C ALA A 19 -23.32 25.05 -1.17
N ALA A 20 -24.16 25.58 -0.28
CA ALA A 20 -23.84 25.66 1.15
C ALA A 20 -23.74 24.27 1.80
N LEU A 21 -24.69 23.37 1.51
CA LEU A 21 -24.65 21.99 2.01
C LEU A 21 -23.43 21.23 1.46
N LEU A 22 -23.08 21.44 0.19
CA LEU A 22 -21.89 20.85 -0.41
C LEU A 22 -20.63 21.32 0.34
N ALA A 23 -20.46 22.63 0.52
CA ALA A 23 -19.30 23.18 1.23
C ALA A 23 -19.17 22.63 2.65
N VAL A 24 -20.27 22.63 3.42
CA VAL A 24 -20.28 22.08 4.79
C VAL A 24 -19.98 20.58 4.79
N SER A 25 -20.56 19.81 3.88
CA SER A 25 -20.33 18.36 3.79
C SER A 25 -18.89 18.03 3.43
N LEU A 26 -18.27 18.77 2.51
CA LEU A 26 -16.86 18.58 2.13
C LEU A 26 -15.92 18.93 3.29
N LEU A 27 -16.16 20.03 4.01
CA LEU A 27 -15.36 20.40 5.18
C LEU A 27 -15.47 19.34 6.29
N ALA A 28 -16.69 18.92 6.61
CA ALA A 28 -16.92 17.87 7.61
C ALA A 28 -16.32 16.52 7.17
N MET A 29 -16.44 16.16 5.89
CA MET A 29 -15.84 14.96 5.32
C MET A 29 -14.32 15.00 5.42
N SER A 30 -13.70 16.15 5.11
CA SER A 30 -12.25 16.35 5.21
C SER A 30 -11.77 16.14 6.65
N GLN A 31 -12.43 16.76 7.64
CA GLN A 31 -12.08 16.60 9.05
C GLN A 31 -12.22 15.16 9.53
N ARG A 32 -13.26 14.44 9.07
CA ARG A 32 -13.47 13.03 9.42
C ARG A 32 -12.42 12.12 8.80
N LEU A 33 -12.03 12.38 7.56
CA LEU A 33 -10.94 11.65 6.91
C LEU A 33 -9.62 11.94 7.60
N GLU A 34 -9.35 13.20 7.95
CA GLU A 34 -8.15 13.59 8.70
C GLU A 34 -8.11 12.87 10.06
N GLY A 35 -9.20 12.88 10.82
CA GLY A 35 -9.31 12.11 12.06
C GLY A 35 -9.12 10.60 11.84
N HIS A 36 -9.74 10.04 10.80
CA HIS A 36 -9.57 8.62 10.47
C HIS A 36 -8.12 8.26 10.15
N TYR A 37 -7.41 9.10 9.39
CA TYR A 37 -6.01 8.88 9.05
C TYR A 37 -5.05 9.22 10.19
N ALA A 38 -5.41 10.16 11.07
CA ALA A 38 -4.65 10.48 12.28
C ALA A 38 -4.78 9.37 13.34
N GLU A 39 -5.95 8.75 13.47
CA GLU A 39 -6.18 7.59 14.35
C GLU A 39 -5.59 6.31 13.77
N ALA A 40 -5.58 6.17 12.44
CA ALA A 40 -4.93 5.08 11.74
C ALA A 40 -3.42 5.31 11.64
N ASP A 41 -2.77 5.71 12.76
CA ASP A 41 -1.33 5.95 12.96
C ASP A 41 -0.50 4.66 12.78
N ALA A 42 -0.75 4.02 11.65
CA ALA A 42 -0.13 2.83 11.18
C ALA A 42 1.32 3.19 10.89
N PRO A 43 2.28 2.44 11.46
CA PRO A 43 3.68 2.68 11.19
C PRO A 43 3.90 2.63 9.68
N ARG A 44 4.38 3.74 9.14
CA ARG A 44 4.89 3.78 7.77
C ARG A 44 6.29 3.21 7.80
N TRP A 45 6.66 2.48 6.77
CA TRP A 45 7.97 1.85 6.71
C TRP A 45 8.74 2.38 5.50
N SER A 46 9.95 2.88 5.75
CA SER A 46 10.94 3.09 4.71
C SER A 46 11.64 1.77 4.42
N VAL A 47 11.77 1.44 3.14
CA VAL A 47 12.35 0.19 2.67
C VAL A 47 13.52 0.50 1.76
N GLN A 48 14.70 0.06 2.14
CA GLN A 48 15.91 0.16 1.34
C GLN A 48 16.43 -1.25 1.02
N PRO A 49 16.34 -1.71 -0.24
CA PRO A 49 16.90 -3.00 -0.63
C PRO A 49 18.43 -2.95 -0.62
N ILE A 50 19.04 -4.08 -0.23
CA ILE A 50 20.47 -4.34 -0.38
C ILE A 50 20.64 -5.32 -1.54
N PHE A 51 21.50 -4.96 -2.50
CA PHE A 51 21.76 -5.76 -3.69
C PHE A 51 23.08 -6.51 -3.63
N ASP A 52 23.97 -6.12 -2.72
CA ASP A 52 25.28 -6.74 -2.60
C ASP A 52 25.22 -8.06 -1.81
N GLN A 53 25.95 -9.08 -2.25
CA GLN A 53 26.03 -10.37 -1.55
C GLN A 53 26.71 -10.27 -0.19
N THR A 54 27.55 -9.25 0.00
CA THR A 54 28.17 -8.92 1.29
C THR A 54 27.75 -7.52 1.68
N PHE A 55 27.40 -7.32 2.94
CA PHE A 55 26.92 -6.05 3.43
C PHE A 55 27.32 -5.83 4.88
N VAL A 56 27.31 -4.56 5.29
CA VAL A 56 27.54 -4.16 6.69
C VAL A 56 26.29 -3.49 7.23
N HIS A 57 25.93 -3.82 8.45
CA HIS A 57 24.82 -3.18 9.16
C HIS A 57 25.10 -3.17 10.65
N ALA A 58 24.91 -2.01 11.30
CA ALA A 58 25.25 -1.81 12.71
C ALA A 58 26.68 -2.30 13.08
N GLY A 59 27.66 -2.07 12.20
CA GLY A 59 29.05 -2.49 12.40
C GLY A 59 29.34 -3.99 12.18
N ARG A 60 28.32 -4.80 11.89
CA ARG A 60 28.44 -6.24 11.67
C ARG A 60 28.37 -6.58 10.17
N LYS A 61 29.23 -7.53 9.76
CA LYS A 61 29.24 -8.06 8.39
C LYS A 61 28.20 -9.17 8.26
N GLY A 62 27.47 -9.15 7.15
CA GLY A 62 26.60 -10.22 6.71
C GLY A 62 26.93 -10.63 5.28
N ALA A 63 26.57 -11.85 4.93
CA ALA A 63 26.78 -12.37 3.59
C ALA A 63 25.68 -13.35 3.18
N VAL A 64 25.48 -13.46 1.87
CA VAL A 64 24.49 -14.35 1.25
C VAL A 64 25.19 -15.11 0.13
N HIS A 65 25.22 -16.43 0.26
CA HIS A 65 25.94 -17.31 -0.65
C HIS A 65 25.01 -18.41 -1.16
N ALA A 66 24.99 -18.61 -2.47
CA ALA A 66 24.40 -19.82 -3.03
C ALA A 66 25.27 -21.02 -2.61
N ALA A 67 24.64 -22.13 -2.22
CA ALA A 67 25.32 -23.40 -1.97
C ALA A 67 25.23 -24.26 -3.25
N PRO A 68 26.29 -24.34 -4.08
CA PRO A 68 26.21 -24.92 -5.42
C PRO A 68 26.12 -26.47 -5.46
N GLU A 69 26.36 -27.17 -4.36
CA GLU A 69 26.62 -28.63 -4.38
C GLU A 69 25.60 -29.51 -3.63
N ALA A 70 24.44 -28.97 -3.24
CA ALA A 70 23.42 -29.78 -2.58
C ALA A 70 22.44 -30.40 -3.58
N ALA A 71 21.95 -31.61 -3.26
CA ALA A 71 20.85 -32.26 -3.98
C ALA A 71 19.55 -31.42 -4.03
N ALA A 72 19.43 -30.42 -3.15
CA ALA A 72 18.42 -29.37 -3.20
C ALA A 72 19.12 -28.00 -3.13
N PRO A 73 18.97 -27.12 -4.15
CA PRO A 73 19.61 -25.82 -4.16
C PRO A 73 19.17 -25.00 -2.95
N SER A 74 20.14 -24.36 -2.28
CA SER A 74 19.89 -23.54 -1.10
C SER A 74 20.79 -22.32 -1.08
N ILE A 75 20.38 -21.30 -0.33
CA ILE A 75 21.15 -20.10 -0.03
C ILE A 75 21.49 -20.12 1.45
N THR A 76 22.76 -19.90 1.77
CA THR A 76 23.23 -19.68 3.14
C THR A 76 23.27 -18.17 3.40
N ILE A 77 22.64 -17.76 4.51
CA ILE A 77 22.69 -16.40 5.01
C ILE A 77 23.56 -16.42 6.25
N GLU A 78 24.65 -15.67 6.22
CA GLU A 78 25.62 -15.54 7.30
C GLU A 78 25.47 -14.17 7.97
N TRP A 79 25.48 -14.17 9.30
CA TRP A 79 25.34 -12.97 10.11
C TRP A 79 26.18 -13.10 11.39
N GLY A 80 27.38 -12.51 11.38
CA GLY A 80 28.36 -12.76 12.43
C GLY A 80 28.78 -14.22 12.48
N GLU A 81 28.51 -14.89 13.60
CA GLU A 81 28.80 -16.32 13.80
C GLU A 81 27.59 -17.22 13.49
N SER A 82 26.41 -16.62 13.28
CA SER A 82 25.18 -17.33 12.96
C SER A 82 25.06 -17.57 11.46
N SER A 83 24.54 -18.73 11.07
CA SER A 83 24.16 -18.98 9.68
C SER A 83 22.83 -19.73 9.59
N VAL A 84 22.05 -19.42 8.56
CA VAL A 84 20.79 -20.10 8.26
C VAL A 84 20.76 -20.47 6.78
N ARG A 85 20.34 -21.69 6.47
CA ARG A 85 20.09 -22.14 5.10
C ARG A 85 18.61 -21.97 4.75
N LEU A 86 18.36 -21.34 3.60
CA LEU A 86 17.05 -21.24 2.98
C LEU A 86 17.02 -22.08 1.70
N PRO A 87 15.98 -22.91 1.47
CA PRO A 87 15.82 -23.56 0.18
C PRO A 87 15.57 -22.52 -0.90
N VAL A 88 16.12 -22.75 -2.10
CA VAL A 88 15.74 -21.97 -3.29
C VAL A 88 14.33 -22.35 -3.67
N THR A 89 13.43 -21.39 -3.68
CA THR A 89 12.00 -21.64 -3.93
C THR A 89 11.53 -21.10 -5.27
N GLY A 90 12.24 -20.13 -5.85
CA GLY A 90 11.92 -19.49 -7.11
C GLY A 90 13.02 -19.62 -8.16
N ARG A 91 12.81 -18.95 -9.29
CA ARG A 91 13.77 -18.96 -10.41
C ARG A 91 14.85 -17.90 -10.18
N ASP A 92 16.10 -18.33 -10.33
CA ASP A 92 17.23 -17.41 -10.36
C ASP A 92 17.50 -16.93 -11.80
N ASP A 93 17.90 -15.66 -11.94
CA ASP A 93 18.40 -15.12 -13.21
C ASP A 93 19.91 -14.89 -13.11
N ALA A 94 20.68 -15.88 -13.53
CA ALA A 94 22.15 -15.87 -13.50
C ALA A 94 22.79 -14.74 -14.34
N ARG A 95 22.01 -14.01 -15.15
CA ARG A 95 22.50 -12.83 -15.89
C ARG A 95 22.55 -11.59 -15.00
N LEU A 96 21.82 -11.59 -13.88
CA LEU A 96 21.80 -10.48 -12.93
C LEU A 96 22.92 -10.65 -11.90
N PRO A 97 23.56 -9.56 -11.48
CA PRO A 97 24.68 -9.64 -10.56
C PRO A 97 24.19 -9.80 -9.10
N GLN A 98 25.01 -10.47 -8.29
CA GLN A 98 24.87 -10.49 -6.83
C GLN A 98 23.49 -10.95 -6.35
N LEU A 99 22.84 -10.24 -5.43
CA LEU A 99 21.52 -10.62 -4.92
C LEU A 99 20.40 -10.39 -5.93
N LEU A 100 20.64 -9.61 -7.00
CA LEU A 100 19.61 -9.39 -8.01
C LEU A 100 19.23 -10.69 -8.72
N GLN A 101 20.13 -11.67 -8.79
CA GLN A 101 19.83 -12.98 -9.36
C GLN A 101 18.68 -13.69 -8.62
N HIS A 102 18.45 -13.39 -7.34
CA HIS A 102 17.42 -14.00 -6.49
C HIS A 102 16.18 -13.09 -6.29
N GLN A 103 16.16 -11.88 -6.89
CA GLN A 103 15.21 -10.82 -6.54
C GLN A 103 13.73 -11.16 -6.72
N GLU A 104 13.43 -12.20 -7.51
CA GLU A 104 12.08 -12.68 -7.75
C GLU A 104 11.49 -13.31 -6.47
N TRP A 105 12.32 -13.92 -5.63
CA TRP A 105 11.85 -14.71 -4.49
C TRP A 105 12.55 -14.39 -3.18
N LEU A 106 13.73 -13.76 -3.19
CA LEU A 106 14.48 -13.38 -2.00
C LEU A 106 14.97 -11.93 -2.10
N ARG A 107 14.87 -11.20 -0.99
CA ARG A 107 15.47 -9.86 -0.85
C ARG A 107 16.04 -9.65 0.54
N VAL A 108 17.12 -8.87 0.59
CA VAL A 108 17.67 -8.32 1.84
C VAL A 108 17.25 -6.86 1.93
N LEU A 109 16.60 -6.48 3.04
CA LEU A 109 15.95 -5.19 3.20
C LEU A 109 16.40 -4.53 4.51
N ARG A 110 16.67 -3.22 4.45
CA ARG A 110 16.69 -2.35 5.63
C ARG A 110 15.32 -1.70 5.76
N LEU A 111 14.71 -1.85 6.94
CA LEU A 111 13.38 -1.37 7.25
C LEU A 111 13.45 -0.39 8.42
N ALA A 112 12.98 0.83 8.23
CA ALA A 112 12.88 1.82 9.30
C ALA A 112 11.44 2.31 9.42
N GLU A 113 10.95 2.35 10.65
CA GLU A 113 9.65 2.96 10.94
C GLU A 113 9.78 4.48 10.79
N VAL A 114 8.90 5.07 9.99
CA VAL A 114 8.89 6.50 9.68
C VAL A 114 7.94 7.19 10.64
N LYS A 115 8.51 7.78 11.70
CA LYS A 115 7.79 8.69 12.60
C LYS A 115 8.02 10.11 12.11
N GLY A 116 6.96 10.77 11.64
CA GLY A 116 7.04 12.11 11.07
C GLY A 116 7.36 12.13 9.57
N ASP A 117 8.08 13.14 9.10
CA ASP A 117 8.35 13.34 7.67
C ASP A 117 9.60 12.57 7.16
N GLN A 118 9.79 12.57 5.84
CA GLN A 118 10.91 11.84 5.20
C GLN A 118 12.28 12.41 5.60
N LYS A 119 12.36 13.72 5.85
CA LYS A 119 13.61 14.39 6.20
C LYS A 119 14.07 13.99 7.61
N GLN A 120 13.14 13.93 8.56
CA GLN A 120 13.39 13.47 9.92
C GLN A 120 13.89 12.02 9.95
N LEU A 121 13.32 11.16 9.10
CA LEU A 121 13.81 9.79 8.94
C LEU A 121 15.24 9.75 8.42
N GLU A 122 15.55 10.50 7.36
CA GLU A 122 16.89 10.53 6.77
C GLU A 122 17.94 11.06 7.76
N GLU A 123 17.62 12.15 8.47
CA GLU A 123 18.46 12.68 9.55
C GLU A 123 18.64 11.66 10.69
N GLY A 124 17.58 10.95 11.06
CA GLY A 124 17.61 9.89 12.08
C GLY A 124 18.47 8.70 11.66
N LEU A 125 18.40 8.29 10.40
CA LEU A 125 19.22 7.21 9.83
C LEU A 125 20.69 7.63 9.73
N GLN A 126 20.98 8.87 9.31
CA GLN A 126 22.35 9.38 9.17
C GLN A 126 23.04 9.58 10.52
N SER A 127 22.30 10.11 11.51
CA SER A 127 22.81 10.31 12.88
C SER A 127 22.92 9.02 13.69
N GLY A 128 22.32 7.92 13.21
CA GLY A 128 22.21 6.66 13.95
C GLY A 128 21.18 6.70 15.08
N ALA A 129 20.39 7.77 15.20
CA ALA A 129 19.27 7.85 16.14
C ALA A 129 18.16 6.83 15.82
N ILE A 130 18.01 6.48 14.54
CA ILE A 130 17.14 5.41 14.07
C ILE A 130 18.03 4.26 13.57
N VAL A 131 17.99 3.11 14.24
CA VAL A 131 18.63 1.89 13.78
C VAL A 131 17.62 1.10 12.95
N PRO A 132 17.80 0.99 11.62
CA PRO A 132 16.87 0.22 10.80
C PRO A 132 16.94 -1.26 11.18
N ARG A 133 15.84 -1.98 11.03
CA ARG A 133 15.82 -3.45 11.05
C ARG A 133 16.46 -3.98 9.79
N LEU A 134 17.27 -5.02 9.91
CA LEU A 134 17.80 -5.75 8.77
C LEU A 134 17.08 -7.09 8.65
N VAL A 135 16.46 -7.32 7.50
CA VAL A 135 15.61 -8.48 7.27
C VAL A 135 15.97 -9.13 5.96
N VAL A 136 16.11 -10.45 5.96
CA VAL A 136 16.01 -11.25 4.73
C VAL A 136 14.60 -11.81 4.63
N VAL A 137 13.94 -11.56 3.50
CA VAL A 137 12.61 -12.08 3.23
C VAL A 137 12.67 -12.98 2.01
N ALA A 138 12.10 -14.17 2.14
CA ALA A 138 11.99 -15.15 1.07
C ALA A 138 10.54 -15.57 0.86
N ARG A 139 10.13 -15.74 -0.39
CA ARG A 139 8.79 -16.16 -0.82
C ARG A 139 8.84 -17.59 -1.32
N ALA A 140 7.94 -18.42 -0.85
CA ALA A 140 7.75 -19.79 -1.30
C ALA A 140 6.32 -20.02 -1.79
N PRO A 141 6.10 -20.87 -2.82
CA PRO A 141 4.77 -21.32 -3.16
C PRO A 141 4.17 -22.15 -2.01
N ALA A 142 2.86 -22.36 -2.04
CA ALA A 142 2.21 -23.28 -1.12
C ALA A 142 2.79 -24.70 -1.29
N PRO A 143 2.91 -25.50 -0.22
CA PRO A 143 3.32 -26.90 -0.33
C PRO A 143 2.48 -27.64 -1.38
N GLY A 144 3.14 -28.45 -2.20
CA GLY A 144 2.49 -29.25 -3.26
C GLY A 144 2.25 -28.53 -4.59
N HIS A 145 2.68 -27.28 -4.74
CA HIS A 145 2.71 -26.61 -6.06
C HIS A 145 4.06 -26.80 -6.74
N ASP A 146 4.02 -27.00 -8.07
CA ASP A 146 5.21 -27.15 -8.90
C ASP A 146 5.95 -25.80 -9.03
N PRO A 147 7.24 -25.73 -8.62
CA PRO A 147 8.09 -24.55 -8.77
C PRO A 147 8.20 -24.04 -10.21
N GLU A 148 8.09 -24.91 -11.21
CA GLU A 148 8.17 -24.50 -12.62
C GLU A 148 6.91 -23.77 -13.08
N THR A 149 5.79 -23.96 -12.38
CA THR A 149 4.49 -23.35 -12.70
C THR A 149 4.16 -22.17 -11.78
N TRP A 150 5.15 -21.46 -11.23
CA TRP A 150 5.00 -20.37 -10.25
C TRP A 150 3.83 -19.39 -10.47
N GLY A 151 3.46 -19.12 -11.73
CA GLY A 151 2.31 -18.28 -12.08
C GLY A 151 0.91 -18.90 -11.85
N GLN A 152 0.81 -20.21 -11.62
CA GLN A 152 -0.45 -20.93 -11.35
C GLN A 152 -0.79 -20.98 -9.86
N ALA A 153 0.21 -20.85 -8.97
CA ALA A 153 -0.04 -20.74 -7.55
C ALA A 153 -0.81 -19.44 -7.27
N ARG A 154 -1.97 -19.56 -6.61
CA ARG A 154 -2.74 -18.39 -6.19
C ARG A 154 -1.89 -17.60 -5.20
N TYR A 155 -1.60 -16.34 -5.50
CA TYR A 155 -0.76 -15.48 -4.65
C TYR A 155 -1.19 -15.45 -3.16
N LYS A 156 -2.48 -15.69 -2.90
CA LYS A 156 -3.07 -15.78 -1.55
C LYS A 156 -2.57 -16.95 -0.72
N ASP A 157 -1.97 -17.96 -1.34
CA ASP A 157 -1.51 -19.18 -0.69
C ASP A 157 0.03 -19.20 -0.54
N TRP A 158 0.72 -18.14 -0.99
CA TRP A 158 2.16 -18.00 -0.78
C TRP A 158 2.53 -17.92 0.71
N LYS A 159 3.69 -18.49 1.01
CA LYS A 159 4.35 -18.39 2.31
C LYS A 159 5.56 -17.48 2.21
N TYR A 160 5.80 -16.75 3.28
CA TYR A 160 6.94 -15.85 3.41
C TYR A 160 7.73 -16.27 4.64
N THR A 161 9.03 -16.44 4.47
CA THR A 161 9.97 -16.65 5.55
C THR A 161 10.70 -15.34 5.79
N PHE A 162 10.72 -14.89 7.04
CA PHE A 162 11.44 -13.71 7.48
C PHE A 162 12.59 -14.14 8.37
N LEU A 163 13.77 -13.60 8.11
CA LEU A 163 14.95 -13.73 8.94
C LEU A 163 15.35 -12.33 9.39
N GLU A 164 15.07 -11.98 10.64
CA GLU A 164 15.52 -10.72 11.22
C GLU A 164 16.94 -10.87 11.77
N LEU A 165 17.86 -10.10 11.21
CA LEU A 165 19.28 -10.11 11.55
C LEU A 165 19.53 -9.07 12.66
N LYS A 166 19.56 -9.50 13.91
CA LYS A 166 19.66 -8.61 15.08
C LYS A 166 21.08 -8.07 15.27
N ALA A 167 21.22 -6.90 15.88
CA ALA A 167 22.54 -6.28 16.10
C ALA A 167 23.51 -7.15 16.93
N ASP A 168 22.98 -7.98 17.84
CA ASP A 168 23.75 -8.92 18.66
C ASP A 168 24.36 -10.09 17.88
N GLY A 169 23.96 -10.30 16.62
CA GLY A 169 24.42 -11.39 15.77
C GLY A 169 23.49 -12.60 15.72
N SER A 170 22.37 -12.57 16.44
CA SER A 170 21.33 -13.60 16.33
C SER A 170 20.48 -13.43 15.07
N ILE A 171 19.89 -14.55 14.62
CA ILE A 171 18.96 -14.59 13.49
C ILE A 171 17.62 -15.10 14.03
N GLU A 172 16.61 -14.23 14.06
CA GLU A 172 15.24 -14.64 14.39
C GLU A 172 14.49 -15.05 13.12
N ARG A 173 13.91 -16.26 13.13
CA ARG A 173 13.13 -16.78 12.01
C ARG A 173 11.65 -16.78 12.32
N SER A 174 10.84 -16.26 11.41
CA SER A 174 9.38 -16.39 11.43
C SER A 174 8.83 -16.73 10.05
N GLU A 175 7.64 -17.32 10.01
CA GLU A 175 6.96 -17.66 8.75
C GLU A 175 5.49 -17.25 8.82
N GLN A 176 5.00 -16.64 7.74
CA GLN A 176 3.59 -16.27 7.62
C GLN A 176 3.09 -16.54 6.20
N ASN A 177 1.79 -16.79 6.05
CA ASN A 177 1.16 -16.81 4.74
C ASN A 177 0.60 -15.42 4.38
N TYR A 178 0.30 -15.21 3.10
CA TYR A 178 -0.27 -13.94 2.63
C TYR A 178 -1.54 -13.52 3.39
N ARG A 179 -2.43 -14.46 3.76
CA ARG A 179 -3.69 -14.13 4.46
C ARG A 179 -3.44 -13.59 5.86
N ALA A 180 -2.51 -14.17 6.61
CA ALA A 180 -2.12 -13.69 7.94
C ALA A 180 -1.54 -12.27 7.84
N LEU A 181 -0.65 -12.05 6.89
CA LEU A 181 -0.04 -10.74 6.63
C LEU A 181 -1.10 -9.71 6.19
N ALA A 182 -2.03 -10.08 5.33
CA ALA A 182 -3.09 -9.18 4.85
C ALA A 182 -4.04 -8.72 5.97
N ASN A 183 -4.15 -9.45 7.07
CA ASN A 183 -4.88 -9.03 8.26
C ASN A 183 -4.08 -8.05 9.14
N GLN A 184 -2.80 -7.85 8.85
CA GLN A 184 -1.89 -6.97 9.60
C GLN A 184 -1.07 -6.08 8.62
N PRO A 185 -1.73 -5.27 7.77
CA PRO A 185 -1.09 -4.58 6.64
C PRO A 185 -0.07 -3.50 7.04
N HIS A 186 0.00 -3.17 8.32
CA HIS A 186 0.87 -2.12 8.86
C HIS A 186 2.14 -2.69 9.51
N THR A 187 2.31 -4.00 9.53
CA THR A 187 3.50 -4.65 10.07
C THR A 187 4.68 -4.55 9.10
N TRP A 188 5.92 -4.60 9.63
CA TRP A 188 7.09 -4.61 8.77
C TRP A 188 7.15 -5.90 7.95
N GLU A 189 6.63 -7.02 8.48
CA GLU A 189 6.52 -8.30 7.80
C GLU A 189 5.66 -8.18 6.54
N PHE A 190 4.51 -7.50 6.62
CA PHE A 190 3.67 -7.26 5.45
C PHE A 190 4.43 -6.45 4.39
N VAL A 191 5.09 -5.36 4.80
CA VAL A 191 5.87 -4.50 3.88
C VAL A 191 7.03 -5.27 3.23
N ALA A 192 7.76 -6.08 4.00
CA ALA A 192 8.84 -6.91 3.51
C ALA A 192 8.32 -7.96 2.50
N ALA A 193 7.22 -8.64 2.82
CA ALA A 193 6.59 -9.61 1.93
C ALA A 193 6.15 -8.98 0.60
N MET A 194 5.61 -7.75 0.63
CA MET A 194 5.19 -7.06 -0.60
C MET A 194 6.37 -6.69 -1.49
N ASN A 195 7.59 -6.59 -0.96
CA ASN A 195 8.79 -6.32 -1.75
C ASN A 195 9.31 -7.54 -2.52
N VAL A 196 9.01 -8.77 -2.08
CA VAL A 196 9.33 -10.02 -2.82
C VAL A 196 8.13 -10.59 -3.57
N THR A 197 6.98 -9.94 -3.45
CA THR A 197 5.78 -10.28 -4.21
C THR A 197 5.89 -9.57 -5.55
N PRO A 198 5.86 -10.29 -6.69
CA PRO A 198 5.87 -9.67 -8.00
C PRO A 198 4.71 -8.69 -8.09
N SER A 199 5.01 -7.50 -8.59
CA SER A 199 3.98 -6.51 -8.86
C SER A 199 2.91 -7.15 -9.75
N LEU A 200 1.66 -7.09 -9.28
CA LEU A 200 0.48 -7.72 -9.86
C LEU A 200 0.11 -7.08 -11.24
N HIS A 201 1.03 -7.12 -12.20
CA HIS A 201 0.94 -6.37 -13.45
C HIS A 201 0.12 -7.10 -14.52
N THR A 202 -0.20 -8.39 -14.35
CA THR A 202 -1.05 -9.10 -15.31
C THR A 202 -2.50 -8.63 -15.18
N PRO A 203 -3.26 -8.48 -16.29
CA PRO A 203 -4.67 -8.08 -16.24
C PRO A 203 -5.54 -8.98 -15.35
N ALA A 204 -5.26 -10.29 -15.32
CA ALA A 204 -5.94 -11.25 -14.43
C ALA A 204 -5.64 -10.96 -12.95
N MET A 205 -4.41 -10.55 -12.63
CA MET A 205 -4.03 -10.17 -11.27
C MET A 205 -4.48 -8.76 -10.87
N ARG A 206 -4.61 -7.81 -11.81
CA ARG A 206 -5.25 -6.50 -11.59
C ARG A 206 -6.74 -6.63 -11.34
N ALA A 207 -7.41 -7.52 -12.08
CA ALA A 207 -8.80 -7.87 -11.80
C ALA A 207 -8.96 -8.50 -10.40
N SER A 208 -7.91 -9.09 -9.84
CA SER A 208 -7.81 -9.56 -8.44
C SER A 208 -7.09 -8.62 -7.46
N SER A 209 -6.61 -7.46 -7.94
CA SER A 209 -5.80 -6.57 -7.12
C SER A 209 -6.74 -5.89 -6.14
N PRO A 210 -6.39 -5.85 -4.85
CA PRO A 210 -7.25 -5.29 -3.82
C PRO A 210 -7.72 -3.86 -4.18
N MET A 211 -6.87 -3.04 -4.82
CA MET A 211 -7.20 -1.66 -5.22
C MET A 211 -8.35 -1.54 -6.24
N SER A 212 -8.60 -2.56 -7.06
CA SER A 212 -9.68 -2.57 -8.06
C SER A 212 -10.94 -3.25 -7.55
N TYR A 213 -10.88 -3.87 -6.36
CA TYR A 213 -12.02 -4.53 -5.75
C TYR A 213 -12.84 -3.52 -4.93
N PRO A 214 -14.18 -3.47 -5.12
CA PRO A 214 -15.05 -2.65 -4.26
C PRO A 214 -15.01 -3.08 -2.77
N ASN A 215 -14.39 -4.22 -2.47
CA ASN A 215 -14.17 -4.75 -1.12
C ASN A 215 -12.76 -4.49 -0.55
N TYR A 216 -11.98 -3.56 -1.11
CA TYR A 216 -10.70 -3.18 -0.49
C TYR A 216 -10.94 -2.58 0.90
N GLY A 217 -10.38 -3.19 1.94
CA GLY A 217 -10.54 -2.76 3.32
C GLY A 217 -10.32 -1.25 3.51
N PRO A 218 -9.20 -0.69 3.03
CA PRO A 218 -8.93 0.76 3.14
C PRO A 218 -9.93 1.67 2.41
N ILE A 219 -10.43 1.29 1.24
CA ILE A 219 -11.46 2.10 0.54
C ILE A 219 -12.77 2.02 1.32
N ARG A 220 -13.15 0.82 1.79
CA ARG A 220 -14.38 0.64 2.58
C ARG A 220 -14.29 1.36 3.93
N SER A 221 -13.13 1.36 4.59
CA SER A 221 -12.91 2.09 5.84
C SER A 221 -12.96 3.59 5.60
N ALA A 222 -12.33 4.09 4.53
CA ALA A 222 -12.40 5.51 4.15
C ALA A 222 -13.83 5.96 3.82
N ILE A 223 -14.57 5.19 3.01
CA ILE A 223 -16.00 5.45 2.72
C ILE A 223 -16.83 5.40 4.01
N GLY A 224 -16.56 4.41 4.88
CA GLY A 224 -17.19 4.31 6.19
C GLY A 224 -16.90 5.54 7.08
N ALA A 225 -15.67 6.04 7.05
CA ALA A 225 -15.22 7.21 7.80
C ALA A 225 -15.90 8.51 7.31
N MET A 226 -16.12 8.66 6.00
CA MET A 226 -16.90 9.77 5.44
C MET A 226 -18.32 9.80 6.04
N GLY A 227 -18.93 8.63 6.27
CA GLY A 227 -20.23 8.51 6.91
C GLY A 227 -21.34 9.26 6.16
N TRP A 228 -22.20 9.99 6.90
CA TRP A 228 -23.33 10.73 6.32
C TRP A 228 -22.91 11.90 5.42
N THR A 229 -21.65 12.35 5.47
CA THR A 229 -21.20 13.48 4.65
C THR A 229 -21.19 13.14 3.16
N TRP A 230 -20.90 11.87 2.82
CA TRP A 230 -20.91 11.38 1.44
C TRP A 230 -22.30 11.48 0.76
N PRO A 231 -23.40 10.93 1.32
CA PRO A 231 -24.72 11.08 0.71
C PRO A 231 -25.21 12.54 0.71
N VAL A 232 -24.87 13.35 1.73
CA VAL A 232 -25.22 14.78 1.73
C VAL A 232 -24.49 15.53 0.62
N ALA A 233 -23.21 15.26 0.38
CA ALA A 233 -22.47 15.83 -0.74
C ALA A 233 -23.13 15.45 -2.07
N GLY A 234 -23.50 14.18 -2.26
CA GLY A 234 -24.21 13.72 -3.46
C GLY A 234 -25.55 14.44 -3.70
N LEU A 235 -26.38 14.56 -2.65
CA LEU A 235 -27.64 15.31 -2.73
C LEU A 235 -27.42 16.80 -3.01
N SER A 236 -26.38 17.38 -2.42
CA SER A 236 -26.03 18.79 -2.58
C SER A 236 -25.65 19.12 -4.03
N VAL A 237 -24.91 18.22 -4.70
CA VAL A 237 -24.60 18.34 -6.13
C VAL A 237 -25.90 18.35 -6.95
N LEU A 238 -26.83 17.44 -6.68
CA LEU A 238 -28.11 17.38 -7.39
C LEU A 238 -28.95 18.65 -7.20
N LEU A 239 -29.02 19.19 -5.97
CA LEU A 239 -29.70 20.45 -5.68
C LEU A 239 -29.07 21.63 -6.41
N THR A 240 -27.74 21.69 -6.43
CA THR A 240 -26.97 22.74 -7.11
C THR A 240 -27.22 22.69 -8.62
N SER A 241 -27.11 21.51 -9.23
CA SER A 241 -27.37 21.31 -10.67
C SER A 241 -28.81 21.66 -11.04
N THR A 242 -29.79 21.24 -10.23
CA THR A 242 -31.20 21.55 -10.45
C THR A 242 -31.46 23.06 -10.35
N GLY A 243 -30.92 23.72 -9.32
CA GLY A 243 -31.00 25.17 -9.15
C GLY A 243 -30.40 25.92 -10.33
N LEU A 244 -29.24 25.48 -10.82
CA LEU A 244 -28.57 26.06 -11.99
C LEU A 244 -29.42 25.93 -13.26
N LEU A 245 -29.98 24.75 -13.52
CA LEU A 245 -30.86 24.50 -14.67
C LEU A 245 -32.11 25.38 -14.63
N ILE A 246 -32.75 25.50 -13.45
CA ILE A 246 -33.93 26.37 -13.29
C ILE A 246 -33.56 27.83 -13.55
N VAL A 247 -32.48 28.33 -12.97
CA VAL A 247 -32.03 29.72 -13.19
C VAL A 247 -31.70 29.94 -14.68
N GLY A 248 -30.92 29.05 -15.29
CA GLY A 248 -30.54 29.11 -16.71
C GLY A 248 -31.76 29.14 -17.63
N SER A 249 -32.77 28.30 -17.38
CA SER A 249 -34.01 28.29 -18.18
C SER A 249 -34.76 29.64 -18.15
N THR A 250 -34.71 30.38 -17.03
CA THR A 250 -35.35 31.70 -16.95
C THR A 250 -34.65 32.77 -17.78
N PHE A 251 -33.35 32.61 -18.03
CA PHE A 251 -32.61 33.49 -18.95
C PHE A 251 -32.98 33.21 -20.40
N VAL A 252 -33.01 31.93 -20.80
CA VAL A 252 -33.40 31.53 -22.17
C VAL A 252 -34.82 32.03 -22.50
N ALA A 253 -35.77 31.83 -21.59
CA ALA A 253 -37.16 32.30 -21.76
C ALA A 253 -37.32 33.82 -21.74
N LYS A 254 -36.31 34.57 -21.29
CA LYS A 254 -36.28 36.03 -21.37
C LYS A 254 -35.78 36.46 -22.75
N VAL A 255 -34.74 35.80 -23.29
CA VAL A 255 -34.18 36.08 -24.61
C VAL A 255 -35.22 35.83 -25.71
N SER A 256 -35.94 34.70 -25.65
CA SER A 256 -36.94 34.30 -26.65
C SER A 256 -38.20 35.19 -26.73
N ARG A 257 -38.33 36.25 -25.91
CA ARG A 257 -39.44 37.22 -25.99
C ARG A 257 -39.08 38.48 -26.75
N TRP A 258 -37.80 38.61 -27.13
CA TRP A 258 -37.30 39.75 -27.89
C TRP A 258 -37.13 39.44 -29.38
N GLU A 259 -37.38 38.19 -29.77
CA GLU A 259 -37.55 37.73 -31.15
C GLU A 259 -39.05 37.62 -31.46
#